data_AF-A0A183U0D0-F1
#
_entry.id   AF-A0A183U0D0-F1
#
_cell.length_a   1.000
_cell.length_b   1.000
_cell.length_c   1.000
_cell.angle_alpha   90.00
_cell.angle_beta   90.00
_cell.angle_gamma   90.00
#
_symmetry.space_group_name_H-M   'P 1'
#
loop_
_entity.id
_entity.type
_entity.pdbx_description
1 polymer ?
#
loop_
_entity_poly.entity_id
_entity_poly.type
_entity_poly.pdbx_seq_one_letter_code
_entity_poly.pdbx_strand_id
1 'polypeptide(L)'
;LKMLDQYTTLFTNFVKTGNPNKTGHSEWQPLSADDVWKYYNISLTSAMRDNFQERRPSFWNSIKRDASKSDSSTTSVDGNPLSGKQASEPGSDQPSSAQDPTNSKASNPSATASSKDSSSEA
;
A
#
# COMPACT_ATOMS: atom_id res chain seq x y z
N LEU A 1 -7.20 -8.14 27.15
CA LEU A 1 -5.91 -8.29 27.86
C LEU A 1 -4.78 -8.80 26.96
N LYS A 2 -4.95 -9.88 26.18
CA LYS A 2 -3.88 -10.47 25.33
C LYS A 2 -3.08 -9.46 24.47
N MET A 3 -3.78 -8.55 23.78
CA MET A 3 -3.14 -7.49 22.99
C MET A 3 -2.29 -6.51 23.81
N LEU A 4 -2.80 -6.12 24.99
CA LEU A 4 -2.12 -5.19 25.88
C LEU A 4 -0.85 -5.84 26.44
N ASP A 5 -0.95 -7.08 26.90
CA ASP A 5 0.17 -7.87 27.42
C ASP A 5 1.28 -8.07 26.36
N GLN A 6 0.87 -8.34 25.12
CA GLN A 6 1.80 -8.45 24.01
C GLN A 6 2.53 -7.12 23.74
N TYR A 7 1.78 -6.00 23.64
CA TYR A 7 2.38 -4.69 23.40
C TYR A 7 3.34 -4.29 24.53
N THR A 8 2.93 -4.43 25.79
CA THR A 8 3.78 -4.06 26.94
C THR A 8 5.01 -4.96 27.03
N THR A 9 4.90 -6.24 26.67
CA THR A 9 6.05 -7.15 26.61
C THR A 9 7.06 -6.70 25.55
N LEU A 10 6.62 -6.46 24.31
CA LEU A 10 7.48 -5.98 23.21
C LEU A 10 8.17 -4.66 23.59
N PHE A 11 7.41 -3.72 24.15
CA PHE A 11 7.93 -2.43 24.59
C PHE A 11 8.95 -2.57 25.73
N THR A 12 8.65 -3.40 26.73
CA THR A 12 9.55 -3.66 27.87
C THR A 12 10.86 -4.29 27.42
N ASN A 13 10.81 -5.26 26.50
CA ASN A 13 12.01 -5.88 25.94
C ASN A 13 12.86 -4.85 25.21
N PHE A 14 12.25 -4.00 24.37
CA PHE A 14 12.95 -2.93 23.68
C PHE A 14 13.63 -1.96 24.64
N VAL A 15 12.95 -1.51 25.70
CA VAL A 15 13.56 -0.62 26.71
C VAL A 15 14.74 -1.29 27.42
N LYS A 16 14.67 -2.59 27.69
CA LYS A 16 15.72 -3.34 28.40
C LYS A 16 16.95 -3.66 27.54
N THR A 17 16.75 -3.98 26.26
CA THR A 17 17.81 -4.60 25.43
C THR A 17 18.00 -3.93 24.07
N GLY A 18 17.13 -3.00 23.68
CA GLY A 18 17.06 -2.46 22.32
C GLY A 18 16.42 -3.40 21.29
N ASN A 19 16.06 -4.63 21.68
CA ASN A 19 15.40 -5.61 20.81
C ASN A 19 14.02 -5.97 21.39
N PRO A 20 12.91 -5.72 20.67
CA PRO A 20 11.57 -6.02 21.16
C PRO A 20 11.28 -7.53 21.28
N ASN A 21 12.03 -8.36 20.57
CA ASN A 21 11.85 -9.81 20.60
C ASN A 21 12.29 -10.42 21.94
N LYS A 22 11.70 -11.57 22.27
CA LYS A 22 12.23 -12.44 23.33
C LYS A 22 13.56 -13.04 22.90
N THR A 23 14.42 -13.41 23.85
CA THR A 23 15.71 -14.05 23.57
C THR A 23 15.53 -15.28 22.68
N GLY A 24 16.26 -15.34 21.57
CA GLY A 24 16.16 -16.44 20.60
C GLY A 24 15.02 -16.33 19.58
N HIS A 25 14.24 -15.24 19.62
CA HIS A 25 13.19 -14.96 18.64
C HIS A 25 13.58 -13.81 17.70
N SER A 26 13.03 -13.83 16.49
CA SER A 26 13.31 -12.85 15.43
C SER A 26 12.05 -12.47 14.65
N GLU A 27 10.91 -12.40 15.34
CA GLU A 27 9.60 -12.16 14.73
C GLU A 27 9.48 -10.70 14.27
N TRP A 28 9.89 -9.74 15.11
CA TRP A 28 10.03 -8.34 14.74
C TRP A 28 11.44 -8.11 14.18
N GLN A 29 11.54 -8.13 12.85
CA GLN A 29 12.82 -7.98 12.15
C GLN A 29 13.19 -6.50 11.98
N PRO A 30 14.49 -6.16 12.04
CA PRO A 30 14.95 -4.81 11.71
C PRO A 30 14.71 -4.50 10.23
N LEU A 31 14.53 -3.22 9.91
CA LEU A 31 14.45 -2.76 8.53
C LEU A 31 15.83 -2.81 7.86
N SER A 32 15.84 -3.10 6.56
CA SER A 32 17.03 -2.97 5.71
C SER A 32 16.89 -1.73 4.81
N ALA A 33 18.01 -1.28 4.23
CA ALA A 33 18.00 -0.19 3.25
C ALA A 33 17.18 -0.55 1.99
N ASP A 34 17.15 -1.84 1.63
CA ASP A 34 16.43 -2.34 0.46
C ASP A 34 14.92 -2.44 0.68
N ASP A 35 14.47 -2.56 1.94
CA ASP A 35 13.07 -2.76 2.28
C ASP A 35 12.65 -2.00 3.55
N VAL A 36 12.47 -0.70 3.37
CA VAL A 36 12.05 0.25 4.43
C VAL A 36 10.55 0.24 4.70
N TRP A 37 9.76 -0.54 3.95
CA TRP A 37 8.29 -0.54 4.04
C TRP A 37 7.71 -1.67 4.87
N LYS A 38 8.58 -2.55 5.38
CA LYS A 38 8.23 -3.55 6.37
C LYS A 38 7.80 -2.92 7.68
N TYR A 39 6.91 -3.60 8.39
CA TYR A 39 6.49 -3.23 9.73
C TYR A 39 5.98 -4.44 10.50
N TYR A 40 6.09 -4.38 11.83
CA TYR A 40 5.49 -5.38 12.69
C TYR A 40 4.05 -4.99 13.01
N ASN A 41 3.07 -5.77 12.56
CA ASN A 41 1.66 -5.51 12.80
C ASN A 41 1.26 -6.03 14.19
N ILE A 42 0.98 -5.12 15.12
CA ILE A 42 0.44 -5.47 16.44
C ILE A 42 -1.08 -5.61 16.32
N SER A 43 -1.56 -6.85 16.25
CA SER A 43 -2.97 -7.22 16.12
C SER A 43 -3.22 -8.57 16.81
N LEU A 44 -4.44 -9.09 16.78
CA LEU A 44 -4.76 -10.37 17.44
C LEU A 44 -3.84 -11.51 16.98
N THR A 45 -3.33 -11.42 15.74
CA THR A 45 -2.33 -12.31 15.16
C THR A 45 -1.19 -11.46 14.60
N SER A 46 -0.21 -11.18 15.45
CA SER A 46 0.93 -10.34 15.06
C SER A 46 1.92 -11.02 14.15
N ALA A 47 2.40 -10.26 13.17
CA ALA A 47 3.37 -10.71 12.20
C ALA A 47 4.05 -9.51 11.52
N MET A 48 5.19 -9.78 10.88
CA MET A 48 5.74 -8.86 9.89
C MET A 48 4.79 -8.73 8.71
N ARG A 49 4.66 -7.50 8.22
CA ARG A 49 3.89 -7.12 7.05
C ARG A 49 4.71 -6.15 6.20
N ASP A 50 4.30 -6.02 4.95
CA ASP A 50 4.96 -5.17 3.95
C ASP A 50 4.04 -4.01 3.55
N ASN A 51 4.57 -3.10 2.72
CA ASN A 51 3.80 -1.98 2.15
C ASN A 51 3.10 -1.14 3.23
N PHE A 52 3.83 -0.72 4.27
CA PHE A 52 3.30 0.13 5.33
C PHE A 52 2.48 1.30 4.75
N GLN A 53 1.19 1.34 5.13
CA GLN A 53 0.23 2.35 4.68
C GLN A 53 0.19 2.54 3.16
N GLU A 54 0.33 1.46 2.39
CA GLU A 54 0.32 1.48 0.91
C GLU A 54 1.35 2.46 0.34
N ARG A 55 2.46 2.68 1.05
CA ARG A 55 3.52 3.64 0.70
C ARG A 55 3.05 5.09 0.61
N ARG A 56 1.86 5.43 1.13
CA ARG A 56 1.31 6.81 1.20
C ARG A 56 2.28 7.86 1.75
N PRO A 57 3.20 7.55 2.70
CA PRO A 57 4.23 8.51 3.11
C PRO A 57 5.13 9.01 1.96
N SER A 58 5.36 8.19 0.92
CA SER A 58 6.17 8.58 -0.24
C SER A 58 5.58 9.75 -1.02
N PHE A 59 4.25 9.77 -1.18
CA PHE A 59 3.52 10.86 -1.83
C PHE A 59 3.68 12.18 -1.07
N TRP A 60 3.50 12.16 0.25
CA TRP A 60 3.69 13.39 1.05
C TRP A 60 5.14 13.89 1.02
N ASN A 61 6.11 12.98 0.94
CA ASN A 61 7.51 13.33 0.80
C ASN A 61 7.85 13.94 -0.57
N SER A 62 7.15 13.56 -1.64
CA SER A 62 7.37 14.19 -2.96
C SER A 62 6.87 15.64 -2.97
N ILE A 63 5.69 15.91 -2.40
CA ILE A 63 5.13 17.28 -2.32
C ILE A 63 6.10 18.24 -1.62
N LYS A 64 6.66 17.82 -0.46
CA LYS A 64 7.62 18.64 0.29
C LYS A 64 8.90 18.95 -0.52
N ARG A 65 9.40 17.95 -1.26
CA ARG A 65 10.59 18.11 -2.10
C ARG A 65 10.32 19.06 -3.27
N ASP A 66 9.15 18.97 -3.87
CA ASP A 66 8.82 19.80 -5.03
C ASP A 66 8.56 21.26 -4.61
N ALA A 67 7.91 21.48 -3.46
CA ALA A 67 7.79 22.82 -2.86
C ALA A 67 9.15 23.48 -2.57
N SER A 68 10.16 22.70 -2.14
CA SER A 68 11.51 23.22 -1.90
C SER A 68 12.30 23.56 -3.17
N LYS A 69 11.86 23.10 -4.35
CA LYS A 69 12.54 23.37 -5.63
C LYS A 69 11.99 24.62 -6.33
N SER A 70 10.72 24.96 -6.10
CA SER A 70 10.03 26.07 -6.76
C SER A 70 10.53 27.47 -6.35
N ASP A 71 11.19 27.61 -5.19
CA ASP A 71 11.68 28.91 -4.70
C ASP A 71 13.07 29.31 -5.25
N SER A 72 13.72 28.44 -6.04
CA SER A 72 15.07 28.70 -6.57
C SER A 72 15.10 29.22 -8.01
N SER A 73 13.95 29.45 -8.66
CA SER A 73 13.88 29.83 -10.08
C SER A 73 12.97 31.03 -10.35
N THR A 74 13.24 32.18 -9.73
CA THR A 74 12.75 33.48 -10.24
C THR A 74 13.85 34.53 -10.13
N THR A 75 14.84 34.46 -11.02
CA THR A 75 15.60 35.63 -11.46
C THR A 75 14.88 36.27 -12.65
N SER A 76 14.62 37.56 -12.50
CA SER A 76 14.02 38.51 -13.44
C SER A 76 14.32 38.28 -14.92
N VAL A 77 13.30 38.45 -15.78
CA VAL A 77 13.43 39.31 -16.97
C VAL A 77 12.06 39.82 -17.44
N ASP A 78 12.10 41.05 -17.90
CA ASP A 78 11.06 42.03 -18.17
C ASP A 78 9.96 41.63 -19.16
N GLY A 79 8.80 42.27 -19.01
CA GLY A 79 7.57 41.96 -19.71
C GLY A 79 7.44 42.46 -21.15
N ASN A 80 6.43 41.91 -21.82
CA ASN A 80 5.70 42.55 -22.90
C ASN A 80 4.35 41.81 -23.11
N PRO A 81 3.18 42.48 -23.15
CA PRO A 81 1.93 41.84 -23.56
C PRO A 81 1.67 42.09 -25.05
N LEU A 82 1.30 41.07 -25.82
CA LEU A 82 0.73 41.31 -27.14
C LEU A 82 -0.37 40.31 -27.53
N SER A 83 -1.39 40.90 -28.14
CA SER A 83 -2.77 40.45 -28.29
C SER A 83 -3.01 39.55 -29.51
N GLY A 84 -4.05 38.71 -29.41
CA GLY A 84 -5.02 38.47 -30.49
C GLY A 84 -4.94 37.15 -31.25
N LYS A 85 -5.97 36.29 -31.09
CA LYS A 85 -6.98 36.00 -32.13
C LYS A 85 -8.01 34.96 -31.65
N GLN A 86 -9.26 35.20 -32.04
CA GLN A 86 -10.50 34.52 -31.68
C GLN A 86 -10.91 33.48 -32.74
N ALA A 87 -11.76 32.53 -32.32
CA ALA A 87 -12.56 31.54 -33.06
C ALA A 87 -11.80 30.31 -33.60
N SER A 88 -12.29 29.07 -33.47
CA SER A 88 -13.68 28.62 -33.71
C SER A 88 -14.03 27.33 -32.95
N GLU A 89 -15.24 27.25 -32.41
CA GLU A 89 -15.93 25.99 -32.07
C GLU A 89 -16.41 25.29 -33.36
N PRO A 90 -16.57 23.95 -33.33
CA PRO A 90 -17.89 23.45 -33.71
C PRO A 90 -18.37 22.25 -32.89
N GLY A 91 -19.69 22.18 -32.71
CA GLY A 91 -20.42 20.91 -32.78
C GLY A 91 -21.02 20.38 -31.48
N SER A 92 -22.16 20.94 -31.09
CA SER A 92 -23.18 20.21 -30.33
C SER A 92 -23.82 19.17 -31.23
N ASP A 93 -23.83 17.90 -30.82
CA ASP A 93 -24.90 16.94 -31.15
C ASP A 93 -24.75 15.68 -30.26
N GLN A 94 -25.68 15.53 -29.31
CA GLN A 94 -26.08 14.28 -28.65
C GLN A 94 -27.50 14.01 -29.16
N PRO A 95 -27.94 12.79 -29.54
CA PRO A 95 -28.16 11.70 -28.57
C PRO A 95 -28.12 10.25 -29.09
N SER A 96 -27.98 9.28 -28.18
CA SER A 96 -28.85 8.08 -28.19
C SER A 96 -28.69 7.27 -26.92
N SER A 97 -29.85 6.81 -26.44
CA SER A 97 -30.10 6.09 -25.21
C SER A 97 -29.99 4.56 -25.42
N ALA A 98 -29.73 3.89 -24.30
CA ALA A 98 -30.05 2.48 -23.99
C ALA A 98 -29.30 1.38 -24.76
N GLN A 99 -28.63 0.50 -24.00
CA GLN A 99 -29.11 -0.88 -23.82
C GLN A 99 -28.31 -1.60 -22.73
N ASP A 100 -29.02 -2.00 -21.68
CA ASP A 100 -28.65 -3.08 -20.78
C ASP A 100 -29.19 -4.39 -21.40
N PRO A 101 -28.40 -5.46 -21.45
CA PRO A 101 -28.98 -6.75 -21.15
C PRO A 101 -28.16 -7.53 -20.12
N THR A 102 -28.85 -7.86 -19.05
CA THR A 102 -28.61 -9.03 -18.20
C THR A 102 -28.34 -10.29 -19.05
N ASN A 103 -27.40 -11.15 -18.64
CA ASN A 103 -27.72 -12.51 -18.16
C ASN A 103 -26.45 -13.32 -17.79
N SER A 104 -26.43 -13.74 -16.53
CA SER A 104 -25.90 -14.96 -15.91
C SER A 104 -25.11 -15.98 -16.75
N LYS A 105 -23.99 -16.47 -16.20
CA LYS A 105 -23.83 -17.91 -15.89
C LYS A 105 -22.69 -18.17 -14.90
N ALA A 106 -23.04 -18.67 -13.72
CA ALA A 106 -22.14 -19.36 -12.82
C ALA A 106 -21.70 -20.71 -13.44
N SER A 107 -20.44 -21.09 -13.26
CA SER A 107 -20.01 -22.50 -13.23
C SER A 107 -18.81 -22.63 -12.31
N ASN A 108 -19.00 -23.47 -11.32
CA ASN A 108 -18.12 -23.75 -10.18
C ASN A 108 -17.39 -25.10 -10.43
N PRO A 109 -16.67 -25.67 -9.46
CA PRO A 109 -15.26 -26.06 -9.53
C PRO A 109 -14.99 -27.47 -10.08
N SER A 110 -13.75 -27.73 -10.52
CA SER A 110 -13.26 -29.09 -10.77
C SER A 110 -12.55 -29.64 -9.53
N ALA A 111 -13.17 -30.63 -8.91
CA ALA A 111 -12.51 -31.61 -8.05
C ALA A 111 -12.36 -32.91 -8.85
N THR A 112 -11.22 -33.58 -8.73
CA THR A 112 -11.17 -35.05 -8.91
C THR A 112 -10.14 -35.62 -7.94
N ALA A 113 -10.66 -36.43 -7.03
CA ALA A 113 -9.93 -37.26 -6.08
C ALA A 113 -9.40 -38.53 -6.76
N SER A 114 -8.36 -39.14 -6.16
CA SER A 114 -8.23 -40.60 -6.13
C SER A 114 -7.50 -41.03 -4.88
N SER A 115 -8.25 -41.73 -4.02
CA SER A 115 -7.83 -42.47 -2.84
C SER A 115 -7.05 -43.73 -3.22
N LYS A 116 -6.19 -44.22 -2.31
CA LYS A 116 -6.37 -45.57 -1.70
C LYS A 116 -5.38 -45.86 -0.58
N ASP A 117 -5.96 -46.41 0.49
CA ASP A 117 -5.38 -47.09 1.65
C ASP A 117 -4.22 -48.06 1.36
N SER A 118 -3.36 -48.24 2.37
CA SER A 118 -3.03 -49.57 2.90
C SER A 118 -2.51 -49.48 4.34
N SER A 119 -3.22 -50.17 5.25
CA SER A 119 -2.77 -50.60 6.58
C SER A 119 -1.78 -51.76 6.52
N SER A 120 -0.86 -51.82 7.49
CA SER A 120 -0.46 -53.01 8.29
C SER A 120 0.63 -52.56 9.29
N GLU A 121 0.34 -52.40 10.58
CA GLU A 121 0.49 -53.41 11.66
C GLU A 121 1.85 -54.15 11.67
N ALA A 122 2.69 -53.87 12.66
CA ALA A 122 2.93 -54.73 13.84
C ALA A 122 3.91 -54.04 14.81
#